data_AF-A0A7V9M5N6-F1
#
_entry.id   AF-A0A7V9M5N6-F1
#
_cell.length_a   1.000
_cell.length_b   1.000
_cell.length_c   1.000
_cell.angle_alpha   90.00
_cell.angle_beta   90.00
_cell.angle_gamma   90.00
#
_symmetry.space_group_name_H-M   'P 1'
#
loop_
_entity.id
_entity.type
_entity.pdbx_description
1 polymer ?
#
loop_
_entity_poly.entity_id
_entity_poly.type
_entity_poly.pdbx_seq_one_letter_code
_entity_poly.pdbx_strand_id
1 'polypeptide(L)' 'METREGSSTLVSIEEALAADRVTAAEPEERELQELALALRAESPAAADEFARRMDER' A
#
# COMPACT_ATOMS: atom_id res chain seq x y z
N MET A 1 -12.77 2.37 22.08
CA MET A 1 -13.44 2.87 20.86
C MET A 1 -12.33 3.19 19.86
N GLU A 2 -11.65 2.15 19.38
CA GLU A 2 -10.48 2.24 18.49
C GLU A 2 -10.94 1.93 17.07
N THR A 3 -11.61 2.86 16.42
CA THR A 3 -12.11 2.63 15.05
C THR A 3 -12.26 3.95 14.32
N ARG A 4 -11.16 4.49 13.74
CA ARG A 4 -11.24 5.35 12.55
C ARG A 4 -9.89 5.67 11.89
N GLU A 5 -8.81 5.77 12.66
CA GLU A 5 -7.51 6.21 12.11
C GLU A 5 -6.83 5.16 11.23
N GLY A 6 -6.83 3.88 11.63
CA GLY A 6 -6.25 2.80 10.82
C GLY A 6 -6.89 2.64 9.43
N SER A 7 -8.17 3.02 9.28
CA SER A 7 -8.83 3.05 7.97
C SER A 7 -8.38 4.22 7.10
N SER A 8 -7.99 5.36 7.70
CA SER A 8 -7.53 6.54 6.96
C SER A 8 -6.08 6.36 6.48
N THR A 9 -5.22 5.81 7.35
CA THR A 9 -3.82 5.54 7.01
C THR A 9 -3.69 4.54 5.87
N LEU A 10 -4.52 3.48 5.86
CA LEU A 10 -4.51 2.50 4.77
C LEU A 10 -4.90 3.12 3.42
N VAL A 11 -5.93 3.98 3.41
CA VAL A 11 -6.35 4.69 2.19
C VAL A 11 -5.22 5.57 1.66
N SER A 12 -4.54 6.31 2.53
CA SER A 12 -3.40 7.15 2.16
C SER A 12 -2.22 6.34 1.59
N ILE A 13 -1.93 5.16 2.15
CA ILE A 13 -0.92 4.24 1.61
C ILE A 13 -1.33 3.74 0.23
N GLU A 14 -2.60 3.36 0.02
CA GLU A 14 -3.11 2.95 -1.29
C GLU A 14 -2.99 4.06 -2.34
N GLU A 15 -3.30 5.31 -1.98
CA GLU A 15 -3.12 6.47 -2.85
C GLU A 15 -1.64 6.68 -3.24
N ALA A 16 -0.72 6.54 -2.29
CA ALA A 16 0.72 6.66 -2.55
C ALA A 16 1.23 5.55 -3.47
N LEU A 17 0.76 4.32 -3.27
CA LEU A 17 1.07 3.17 -4.14
C LEU A 17 0.52 3.36 -5.55
N ALA A 18 -0.71 3.87 -5.69
CA ALA A 18 -1.34 4.14 -6.98
C ALA A 18 -0.65 5.29 -7.73
N ALA A 19 -0.20 6.32 -7.01
CA ALA A 19 0.49 7.48 -7.57
C ALA A 19 2.00 7.26 -7.77
N ASP A 20 2.54 6.13 -7.31
CA ASP A 20 3.97 5.79 -7.30
C ASP A 20 4.85 6.88 -6.65
N ARG A 21 4.32 7.53 -5.60
CA ARG A 21 5.01 8.61 -4.90
C ARG A 21 4.46 8.82 -3.49
N VAL A 22 5.31 9.35 -2.62
CA VAL A 22 4.94 9.80 -1.27
C VAL A 22 4.18 11.12 -1.35
N THR A 23 3.09 11.23 -0.59
CA THR A 23 2.17 12.38 -0.55
C THR A 23 1.93 12.92 0.87
N ALA A 24 2.17 12.11 1.90
CA ALA A 24 1.93 12.50 3.28
C ALA A 24 2.91 13.57 3.77
N ALA A 25 2.37 14.55 4.50
CA ALA A 25 3.14 15.59 5.17
C ALA A 25 3.53 15.20 6.59
N GLU A 26 2.69 14.41 7.27
CA GLU A 26 2.94 13.91 8.62
C GLU A 26 4.08 12.87 8.60
N PRO A 27 5.12 13.01 9.46
CA PRO A 27 6.30 12.15 9.40
C PRO A 27 6.02 10.65 9.50
N GLU A 28 5.15 10.23 10.43
CA GLU A 28 4.82 8.82 10.64
C GLU A 28 4.09 8.23 9.43
N GLU A 29 3.13 8.96 8.88
CA GLU A 29 2.40 8.53 7.69
C GLU A 29 3.31 8.51 6.45
N ARG A 30 4.24 9.46 6.35
CA ARG A 30 5.27 9.50 5.31
C ARG A 30 6.17 8.27 5.36
N GLU A 31 6.65 7.89 6.54
CA GLU A 31 7.47 6.70 6.74
C GLU A 31 6.73 5.43 6.32
N LEU A 32 5.44 5.33 6.61
CA LEU A 32 4.60 4.19 6.17
C LEU A 32 4.43 4.14 4.64
N GLN A 33 4.22 5.29 3.99
CA GLN A 33 4.15 5.37 2.53
C GLN A 33 5.49 5.00 1.88
N GLU A 34 6.61 5.50 2.42
CA GLU A 34 7.97 5.16 1.96
C GLU A 34 8.25 3.65 2.08
N LEU A 35 7.90 3.06 3.22
CA LEU A 35 8.03 1.61 3.44
C LEU A 35 7.19 0.81 2.45
N ALA A 36 5.93 1.21 2.22
CA ALA A 36 5.05 0.53 1.28
C ALA A 36 5.59 0.56 -0.16
N LEU A 37 6.14 1.69 -0.60
CA LEU A 37 6.77 1.83 -1.91
C LEU A 37 8.04 0.97 -2.03
N ALA A 38 8.88 0.95 -1.00
CA ALA A 38 10.08 0.10 -0.97
C ALA A 38 9.70 -1.39 -1.06
N LEU A 39 8.70 -1.83 -0.28
CA LEU A 39 8.19 -3.19 -0.34
C LEU A 39 7.64 -3.54 -1.72
N ARG A 40 6.92 -2.64 -2.39
CA ARG A 40 6.42 -2.87 -3.75
C ARG A 40 7.57 -3.01 -4.76
N ALA A 41 8.64 -2.23 -4.62
CA ALA A 41 9.80 -2.32 -5.49
C ALA A 41 10.58 -3.63 -5.32
N GLU A 42 10.62 -4.16 -4.09
CA GLU A 42 11.32 -5.41 -3.75
C GLU A 42 10.44 -6.66 -3.90
N SER A 43 9.13 -6.48 -4.00
CA SER A 43 8.19 -7.59 -4.13
C SER A 43 8.20 -8.12 -5.56
N PRO A 44 8.45 -9.43 -5.76
CA PRO A 44 8.26 -10.03 -7.08
C PRO A 44 6.80 -9.89 -7.50
N ALA A 45 6.57 -9.58 -8.77
CA ALA A 45 5.23 -9.67 -9.33
C ALA A 45 4.69 -11.09 -9.08
N ALA A 46 3.46 -11.20 -8.58
CA ALA A 46 2.82 -12.48 -8.44
C ALA A 46 2.83 -13.18 -9.81
N ALA A 47 3.23 -14.45 -9.84
CA ALA A 47 3.19 -15.22 -11.08
C ALA A 47 1.75 -15.19 -11.64
N ASP A 48 1.60 -14.98 -12.95
CA ASP A 48 0.30 -14.79 -13.62
C ASP A 48 -0.73 -15.89 -13.28
N GLU A 49 -0.25 -17.12 -13.08
CA GLU A 49 -1.08 -18.26 -12.69
C GLU A 49 -1.70 -18.10 -11.29
N PHE A 50 -0.95 -17.52 -10.34
CA PHE A 50 -1.45 -17.24 -9.00
C PHE A 50 -2.48 -16.11 -9.01
N ALA A 51 -2.22 -15.04 -9.78
CA ALA A 51 -3.16 -13.93 -9.94
C ALA A 51 -4.50 -14.42 -10.50
N ARG A 52 -4.47 -15.23 -11.57
CA ARG A 52 -5.68 -15.83 -12.15
C ARG A 52 -6.47 -16.71 -11.17
N ARG A 53 -5.79 -17.53 -10.37
CA ARG A 53 -6.45 -18.37 -9.35
C ARG A 53 -7.12 -17.56 -8.23
N MET A 54 -6.64 -16.35 -7.95
CA MET A 54 -7.25 -15.47 -6.96
C MET A 54 -8.44 -14.70 -7.53
N ASP A 55 -8.41 -14.32 -8.82
CA ASP A 55 -9.52 -13.63 -9.49
C ASP A 55 -10.77 -14.53 -9.71
N GLU A 56 -10.60 -15.85 -9.69
CA GLU A 56 -11.68 -16.84 -9.84
C GLU A 56 -12.49 -17.10 -8.55
N ARG A 57 -12.15 -16.46 -7.42
CA ARG A 57 -12.81 -16.64 -6.10
C ARG A 57 -13.77 -15.51 -5.74
#